data_AF-A0A969C4N7-F1
#
_entry.id   AF-A0A969C4N7-F1
#
_cell.length_a   1.000
_cell.length_b   1.000
_cell.length_c   1.000
_cell.angle_alpha   90.00
_cell.angle_beta   90.00
_cell.angle_gamma   90.00
#
_symmetry.space_group_name_H-M   'P 1'
#
loop_
_entity.id
_entity.type
_entity.pdbx_description
1 polymer ?
#
loop_
_entity_poly.entity_id
_entity_poly.type
_entity_poly.pdbx_seq_one_letter_code
_entity_poly.pdbx_strand_id
1 'polypeptide(L)'
;MLVGGDLTGGMGVPFNITAGKLEDLYQPDAVMVEELYKEKLGVTEIGQTVEIRGFRAKVVGFTRGIRSFTTSPPVFTSFKNAQNFFGLPEDKTLYLVVKAKQDVDLQQLKAELTATVADVDVYTRMEWTEKQRNYWMFGTGAGITVLIAAFLGLLVGVVVVAQTIYSATVDHIREYGTLKAMGASNFYLYKVIITQAFLSGLIGYAVGMSIALFVSYISLKGTTAIILPAELIGGLFILTILMCVSASVVSINKVTRIDPAMVFKG
;
A
#
# COMPACT_ATOMS: atom_id res chain seq x y z
N MET A 1 -12.82 -11.53 9.64
CA MET A 1 -11.82 -12.58 9.96
C MET A 1 -12.00 -12.91 11.42
N LEU A 2 -12.28 -14.17 11.76
CA LEU A 2 -12.36 -14.60 13.15
C LEU A 2 -11.05 -15.30 13.51
N VAL A 3 -10.44 -14.92 14.64
CA VAL A 3 -9.18 -15.47 15.14
C VAL A 3 -9.45 -16.14 16.48
N GLY A 4 -9.27 -17.46 16.53
CA GLY A 4 -9.33 -18.25 17.74
C GLY A 4 -7.93 -18.49 18.28
N GLY A 5 -7.61 -17.96 19.47
CA GLY A 5 -6.33 -18.15 20.12
C GLY A 5 -6.38 -19.12 21.30
N ASP A 6 -5.26 -19.77 21.60
CA ASP A 6 -5.03 -20.32 22.94
C ASP A 6 -4.62 -19.15 23.84
N LEU A 7 -5.53 -18.79 24.73
CA LEU A 7 -5.40 -17.64 25.61
C LEU A 7 -4.31 -17.86 26.69
N THR A 8 -3.88 -19.10 26.94
CA THR A 8 -2.79 -19.43 27.88
C THR A 8 -1.41 -19.35 27.22
N GLY A 9 -1.29 -19.80 25.98
CA GLY A 9 -0.03 -19.84 25.23
C GLY A 9 0.42 -18.49 24.67
N GLY A 10 -0.39 -17.44 24.81
CA GLY A 10 -0.07 -16.08 24.36
C GLY A 10 -0.03 -15.89 22.84
N MET A 11 -0.48 -16.89 22.07
CA MET A 11 -0.51 -16.87 20.59
C MET A 11 -1.96 -16.81 20.11
N GLY A 12 -2.24 -15.91 19.15
CA GLY A 12 -3.60 -15.69 18.65
C GLY A 12 -4.49 -14.90 19.63
N VAL A 13 -3.91 -14.31 20.67
CA VAL A 13 -4.61 -13.43 21.61
C VAL A 13 -4.89 -12.05 20.99
N PRO A 14 -6.00 -11.39 21.38
CA PRO A 14 -6.26 -10.02 20.97
C PRO A 14 -5.16 -9.06 21.40
N PHE A 15 -4.79 -8.15 20.51
CA PHE A 15 -3.78 -7.11 20.77
C PHE A 15 -4.46 -5.85 21.31
N ASN A 16 -3.78 -5.14 22.21
CA ASN A 16 -4.17 -3.81 22.70
C ASN A 16 -5.67 -3.72 23.07
N ILE A 17 -6.04 -4.51 24.08
CA ILE A 17 -7.41 -4.53 24.63
C ILE A 17 -7.70 -3.17 25.26
N THR A 18 -8.71 -2.46 24.77
CA THR A 18 -9.12 -1.15 25.28
C THR A 18 -10.21 -1.25 26.34
N ALA A 19 -11.00 -2.33 26.31
CA ALA A 19 -12.04 -2.60 27.29
C ALA A 19 -12.36 -4.10 27.38
N GLY A 20 -12.76 -4.57 28.57
CA GLY A 20 -12.92 -5.98 28.90
C GLY A 20 -11.61 -6.63 29.38
N LYS A 21 -11.66 -7.91 29.78
CA LYS A 21 -10.49 -8.68 30.21
C LYS A 21 -10.27 -9.86 29.26
N LEU A 22 -9.00 -10.21 29.02
CA LEU A 22 -8.65 -11.36 28.17
C LEU A 22 -9.35 -12.65 28.62
N GLU A 23 -9.48 -12.83 29.94
CA GLU A 23 -10.15 -13.98 30.57
C GLU A 23 -11.64 -14.10 30.18
N ASP A 24 -12.30 -13.00 29.81
CA ASP A 24 -13.72 -13.04 29.44
C ASP A 24 -13.94 -13.82 28.14
N LEU A 25 -12.90 -14.02 27.31
CA LEU A 25 -12.97 -14.83 26.10
C LEU A 25 -13.09 -16.34 26.35
N TYR A 26 -12.86 -16.80 27.59
CA TYR A 26 -13.14 -18.20 27.97
C TYR A 26 -14.63 -18.48 28.12
N GLN A 27 -15.47 -17.44 28.27
CA GLN A 27 -16.91 -17.62 28.34
C GLN A 27 -17.42 -18.18 27.00
N PRO A 28 -18.46 -19.04 27.02
CA PRO A 28 -19.11 -19.49 25.79
C PRO A 28 -19.55 -18.31 24.94
N ASP A 29 -19.40 -18.44 23.62
CA ASP A 29 -19.82 -17.45 22.62
C ASP A 29 -19.13 -16.09 22.72
N ALA A 30 -18.12 -15.93 23.58
CA ALA A 30 -17.50 -14.64 23.84
C ALA A 30 -16.59 -14.20 22.68
N VAL A 31 -16.71 -12.93 22.29
CA VAL A 31 -15.89 -12.32 21.26
C VAL A 31 -15.40 -10.92 21.67
N MET A 32 -14.19 -10.58 21.23
CA MET A 32 -13.66 -9.23 21.27
C MET A 32 -13.60 -8.66 19.87
N VAL A 33 -14.00 -7.39 19.74
CA VAL A 33 -14.16 -6.72 18.45
C VAL A 33 -13.19 -5.56 18.33
N GLU A 34 -12.61 -5.35 17.16
CA GLU A 34 -11.80 -4.16 16.88
C GLU A 34 -12.68 -2.91 16.82
N GLU A 35 -12.32 -1.88 17.58
CA GLU A 35 -13.13 -0.67 17.76
C GLU A 35 -13.47 0.02 16.46
N LEU A 36 -12.51 0.04 15.53
CA LEU A 36 -12.65 0.65 14.21
C LEU A 36 -13.82 0.06 13.39
N TYR A 37 -14.28 -1.15 13.73
CA TYR A 37 -15.32 -1.87 12.99
C TYR A 37 -16.63 -2.06 13.78
N LYS A 38 -16.76 -1.47 14.98
CA LYS A 38 -17.96 -1.59 15.83
C LYS A 38 -19.25 -1.29 15.08
N GLU A 39 -19.34 -0.11 14.46
CA GLU A 39 -20.52 0.32 13.72
C GLU A 39 -20.85 -0.61 12.56
N LYS A 40 -19.83 -1.04 11.80
CA LYS A 40 -19.99 -1.98 10.69
C LYS A 40 -20.51 -3.35 11.16
N LEU A 41 -20.16 -3.76 12.37
CA LEU A 41 -20.60 -5.02 12.98
C LEU A 41 -21.92 -4.87 13.77
N GLY A 42 -22.52 -3.68 13.79
CA GLY A 42 -23.73 -3.41 14.57
C GLY A 42 -23.50 -3.51 16.08
N VAL A 43 -22.26 -3.32 16.55
CA VAL A 43 -21.87 -3.39 17.96
C VAL A 43 -21.81 -1.99 18.55
N THR A 44 -22.61 -1.73 19.58
CA THR A 44 -22.65 -0.44 20.29
C THR A 44 -21.94 -0.51 21.64
N GLU A 45 -22.09 -1.63 22.37
CA GLU A 45 -21.63 -1.75 23.75
C GLU A 45 -21.13 -3.15 24.12
N ILE A 46 -20.42 -3.23 25.24
CA ILE A 46 -19.99 -4.51 25.83
C ILE A 46 -21.20 -5.18 26.50
N GLY A 47 -21.31 -6.49 26.34
CA GLY A 47 -22.44 -7.30 26.81
C GLY A 47 -23.48 -7.54 25.73
N GLN A 48 -23.46 -6.77 24.63
CA GLN A 48 -24.35 -6.97 23.50
C GLN A 48 -24.16 -8.35 22.89
N THR A 49 -25.28 -8.98 22.53
CA THR A 49 -25.27 -10.21 21.74
C THR A 49 -25.47 -9.85 20.27
N VAL A 50 -24.59 -10.37 19.42
CA VAL A 50 -24.64 -10.30 17.96
C VAL A 50 -24.63 -11.71 17.37
N GLU A 51 -24.69 -11.81 16.05
CA GLU A 51 -24.65 -13.08 15.33
C GLU A 51 -23.38 -13.20 14.47
N ILE A 52 -22.73 -14.35 14.52
CA ILE A 52 -21.62 -14.72 13.64
C ILE A 52 -22.00 -16.05 12.98
N ARG A 53 -22.28 -16.03 11.67
CA ARG A 53 -22.57 -17.25 10.87
C ARG A 53 -23.73 -18.10 11.42
N GLY A 54 -24.83 -17.50 11.89
CA GLY A 54 -25.95 -18.23 12.49
C GLY A 54 -25.76 -18.58 13.97
N PHE A 55 -24.59 -18.32 14.55
CA PHE A 55 -24.32 -18.57 15.95
C PHE A 55 -24.36 -17.28 16.76
N ARG A 56 -24.89 -17.39 17.98
CA ARG A 56 -24.89 -16.31 18.97
C ARG A 56 -23.45 -15.97 19.35
N ALA A 57 -23.11 -14.68 19.40
CA ALA A 57 -21.82 -14.18 19.86
C ALA A 57 -22.02 -13.04 20.87
N LYS A 58 -21.40 -13.12 22.05
CA LYS A 58 -21.46 -12.08 23.08
C LYS A 58 -20.21 -11.21 23.01
N VAL A 59 -20.38 -9.91 22.82
CA VAL A 59 -19.27 -8.96 22.83
C VAL A 59 -18.81 -8.76 24.27
N VAL A 60 -17.59 -9.18 24.61
CA VAL A 60 -17.04 -9.07 25.97
C VAL A 60 -15.93 -8.02 26.10
N GLY A 61 -15.48 -7.46 24.98
CA GLY A 61 -14.44 -6.45 25.01
C GLY A 61 -14.12 -5.87 23.65
N PHE A 62 -13.24 -4.88 23.68
CA PHE A 62 -12.78 -4.15 22.51
C PHE A 62 -11.27 -4.17 22.40
N THR A 63 -10.79 -4.14 21.16
CA THR A 63 -9.37 -4.08 20.79
C THR A 63 -9.12 -2.91 19.88
N ARG A 64 -7.89 -2.38 19.87
CA ARG A 64 -7.53 -1.26 18.99
C ARG A 64 -6.20 -1.48 18.28
N GLY A 65 -6.18 -1.30 16.97
CA GLY A 65 -4.95 -1.17 16.18
C GLY A 65 -4.82 -2.13 15.02
N ILE A 66 -5.81 -2.98 14.78
CA ILE A 66 -5.80 -3.91 13.65
C ILE A 66 -6.65 -3.35 12.52
N ARG A 67 -6.08 -3.38 11.32
CA ARG A 67 -6.72 -2.89 10.10
C ARG A 67 -6.70 -3.97 9.05
N SER A 68 -7.88 -4.23 8.51
CA SER A 68 -8.10 -5.18 7.43
C SER A 68 -8.25 -4.46 6.10
N PHE A 69 -7.38 -4.82 5.15
CA PHE A 69 -7.49 -4.39 3.76
C PHE A 69 -8.73 -4.96 3.07
N THR A 70 -9.18 -6.16 3.47
CA THR A 70 -10.26 -6.91 2.80
C THR A 70 -11.66 -6.47 3.21
N THR A 71 -11.76 -5.39 3.99
CA THR A 71 -12.98 -4.91 4.63
C THR A 71 -13.63 -5.88 5.61
N SER A 72 -13.07 -7.08 5.83
CA SER A 72 -13.55 -8.06 6.80
C SER A 72 -13.02 -7.71 8.19
N PRO A 73 -13.88 -7.30 9.14
CA PRO A 73 -13.44 -6.93 10.49
C PRO A 73 -12.73 -8.09 11.19
N PRO A 74 -11.59 -7.86 11.86
CA PRO A 74 -10.99 -8.84 12.75
C PRO A 74 -11.82 -8.95 14.03
N VAL A 75 -12.11 -10.19 14.44
CA VAL A 75 -12.82 -10.54 15.67
C VAL A 75 -12.00 -11.63 16.37
N PHE A 76 -11.75 -11.47 17.66
CA PHE A 76 -10.96 -12.39 18.47
C PHE A 76 -11.83 -13.20 19.40
N THR A 77 -11.48 -14.46 19.60
CA THR A 77 -12.17 -15.36 20.53
C THR A 77 -11.23 -16.47 21.00
N SER A 78 -11.70 -17.35 21.89
CA SER A 78 -10.97 -18.56 22.26
C SER A 78 -10.97 -19.57 21.09
N PHE A 79 -9.95 -20.44 21.04
CA PHE A 79 -9.87 -21.48 20.01
C PHE A 79 -11.14 -22.35 19.93
N LYS A 80 -11.70 -22.74 21.08
CA LYS A 80 -12.92 -23.55 21.16
C LYS A 80 -14.14 -22.82 20.59
N ASN A 81 -14.33 -21.55 20.95
CA ASN A 81 -15.42 -20.74 20.40
C ASN A 81 -15.25 -20.56 18.89
N ALA A 82 -14.02 -20.37 18.39
CA ALA A 82 -13.77 -20.28 16.95
C ALA A 82 -14.18 -21.56 16.21
N GLN A 83 -13.86 -22.75 16.74
CA GLN A 83 -14.33 -24.01 16.17
C GLN A 83 -15.87 -24.07 16.12
N ASN A 84 -16.54 -23.68 17.22
CA ASN A 84 -18.00 -23.64 17.28
C ASN A 84 -18.60 -22.69 16.23
N PHE A 85 -18.09 -21.46 16.11
CA PHE A 85 -18.55 -20.46 15.12
C PHE A 85 -18.40 -20.92 13.66
N PHE A 86 -17.41 -21.76 13.37
CA PHE A 86 -17.20 -22.34 12.04
C PHE A 86 -17.84 -23.71 11.86
N GLY A 87 -18.45 -24.30 12.90
CA GLY A 87 -18.96 -25.67 12.87
C GLY A 87 -17.87 -26.71 12.61
N LEU A 88 -16.63 -26.45 13.07
CA LEU A 88 -15.51 -27.37 12.91
C LEU A 88 -15.55 -28.43 14.02
N PRO A 89 -15.27 -29.70 13.69
CA PRO A 89 -14.96 -30.73 14.67
C PRO A 89 -13.82 -30.32 15.61
N GLU A 90 -13.80 -30.89 16.82
CA GLU A 90 -12.80 -30.53 17.85
C GLU A 90 -11.35 -30.81 17.42
N ASP A 91 -11.16 -31.78 16.53
CA ASP A 91 -9.87 -32.20 15.98
C ASP A 91 -9.46 -31.45 14.70
N LYS A 92 -10.24 -30.44 14.26
CA LYS A 92 -9.98 -29.69 13.02
C LYS A 92 -9.79 -28.19 13.23
N THR A 93 -8.91 -27.60 12.42
CA THR A 93 -8.68 -26.15 12.33
C THR A 93 -8.30 -25.75 10.91
N LEU A 94 -8.33 -24.44 10.61
CA LEU A 94 -7.95 -23.90 9.30
C LEU A 94 -6.45 -23.65 9.17
N TYR A 95 -5.81 -23.15 10.23
CA TYR A 95 -4.37 -22.92 10.27
C TYR A 95 -3.87 -22.95 11.72
N LEU A 96 -2.60 -23.28 11.89
CA LEU A 96 -1.89 -23.22 13.16
C LEU A 96 -0.73 -22.23 13.03
N VAL A 97 -0.53 -21.43 14.07
CA VAL A 97 0.61 -20.53 14.17
C VAL A 97 1.52 -21.08 15.25
N VAL A 98 2.78 -21.34 14.89
CA VAL A 98 3.79 -21.89 15.81
C VAL A 98 4.89 -20.86 15.99
N LYS A 99 5.33 -20.69 17.24
CA LYS A 99 6.47 -19.83 17.57
C LYS A 99 7.65 -20.72 17.93
N ALA A 100 8.72 -20.63 17.14
CA ALA A 100 9.97 -21.30 17.46
C ALA A 100 10.57 -20.75 18.76
N LYS A 101 11.25 -21.61 19.52
CA LYS A 101 12.09 -21.16 20.63
C LYS A 101 13.25 -20.31 20.09
N GLN A 102 13.86 -19.53 20.99
CA GLN A 102 15.06 -18.76 20.64
C GLN A 102 16.15 -19.72 20.14
N ASP A 103 16.93 -19.27 19.16
CA ASP A 103 18.08 -19.99 18.56
C ASP A 103 17.75 -21.26 17.75
N VAL A 104 16.47 -21.52 17.45
CA VAL A 104 16.07 -22.59 16.53
C VAL A 104 16.16 -22.11 15.07
N ASP A 105 16.83 -22.89 14.22
CA ASP A 105 16.83 -22.64 12.78
C ASP A 105 15.43 -22.91 12.19
N LEU A 106 14.85 -21.89 11.56
CA LEU A 106 13.48 -21.94 11.05
C LEU A 106 13.33 -22.85 9.83
N GLN A 107 14.40 -23.04 9.03
CA GLN A 107 14.34 -23.92 7.86
C GLN A 107 14.44 -25.38 8.28
N GLN A 108 15.28 -25.69 9.26
CA GLN A 108 15.32 -27.01 9.87
C GLN A 108 13.98 -27.36 10.53
N LEU A 109 13.44 -26.46 11.36
CA LEU A 109 12.14 -26.68 12.02
C LEU A 109 11.02 -26.89 11.00
N LYS A 110 11.02 -26.10 9.91
CA LYS A 110 10.07 -26.28 8.81
C LYS A 110 10.19 -27.69 8.20
N ALA A 111 11.39 -28.13 7.86
CA ALA A 111 11.63 -29.44 7.27
C ALA A 111 11.17 -30.58 8.20
N GLU A 112 11.47 -30.48 9.49
CA GLU A 112 11.02 -31.44 10.50
C GLU A 112 9.49 -31.49 10.61
N LEU A 113 8.83 -30.33 10.66
CA LEU A 113 7.37 -30.26 10.72
C LEU A 113 6.70 -30.82 9.45
N THR A 114 7.24 -30.51 8.27
CA THR A 114 6.75 -31.04 6.99
C THR A 114 6.90 -32.56 6.91
N ALA A 115 7.96 -33.13 7.49
CA ALA A 115 8.16 -34.58 7.53
C ALA A 115 7.27 -35.28 8.58
N THR A 116 6.95 -34.58 9.67
CA THR A 116 6.21 -35.16 10.82
C THR A 116 4.70 -35.10 10.63
N VAL A 117 4.19 -34.01 10.03
CA VAL A 117 2.75 -33.77 9.86
C VAL A 117 2.39 -33.97 8.40
N ALA A 118 1.61 -35.02 8.12
CA ALA A 118 1.10 -35.28 6.78
C ALA A 118 0.03 -34.25 6.38
N ASP A 119 -0.11 -34.02 5.07
CA ASP A 119 -1.17 -33.19 4.47
C ASP A 119 -1.23 -31.73 4.96
N VAL A 120 -0.08 -31.14 5.31
CA VAL A 120 0.01 -29.71 5.67
C VAL A 120 1.11 -28.99 4.90
N ASP A 121 0.81 -27.74 4.55
CA ASP A 121 1.83 -26.82 4.11
C ASP A 121 2.45 -26.10 5.31
N VAL A 122 3.78 -26.13 5.41
CA VAL A 122 4.52 -25.40 6.45
C VAL A 122 5.25 -24.23 5.81
N TYR A 123 4.95 -23.02 6.25
CA TYR A 123 5.59 -21.79 5.77
C TYR A 123 6.26 -21.06 6.92
N THR A 124 7.47 -20.54 6.68
CA THR A 124 8.04 -19.53 7.56
C THR A 124 7.25 -18.23 7.45
N ARG A 125 7.41 -17.32 8.43
CA ARG A 125 6.77 -15.99 8.38
C ARG A 125 7.11 -15.24 7.09
N MET A 126 8.37 -15.30 6.64
CA MET A 126 8.82 -14.63 5.43
C MET A 126 8.13 -15.22 4.20
N GLU A 127 8.20 -16.53 4.01
CA GLU A 127 7.56 -17.23 2.89
C GLU A 127 6.04 -16.97 2.84
N TRP A 128 5.37 -17.03 4.00
CA TRP A 128 3.94 -16.73 4.08
C TRP A 128 3.63 -15.28 3.69
N THR A 129 4.45 -14.33 4.15
CA THR A 129 4.32 -12.91 3.79
C THR A 129 4.47 -12.70 2.29
N GLU A 130 5.45 -13.36 1.67
CA GLU A 130 5.68 -13.27 0.23
C GLU A 130 4.55 -13.92 -0.58
N LYS A 131 4.11 -15.12 -0.17
CA LYS A 131 2.99 -15.82 -0.81
C LYS A 131 1.71 -14.99 -0.76
N GLN A 132 1.39 -14.41 0.41
CA GLN A 132 0.23 -13.53 0.56
C GLN A 132 0.38 -12.25 -0.29
N ARG A 133 1.54 -11.60 -0.28
CA ARG A 133 1.80 -10.42 -1.12
C ARG A 133 1.60 -10.75 -2.60
N ASN A 134 2.15 -11.85 -3.09
CA ASN A 134 2.02 -12.25 -4.48
C ASN A 134 0.57 -12.61 -4.85
N TYR A 135 -0.15 -13.30 -3.96
CA TYR A 135 -1.57 -13.59 -4.16
C TYR A 135 -2.42 -12.31 -4.27
N TRP A 136 -2.20 -11.34 -3.40
CA TRP A 136 -2.92 -10.06 -3.45
C TRP A 136 -2.51 -9.17 -4.64
N MET A 137 -1.23 -9.24 -5.04
CA MET A 137 -0.72 -8.47 -6.17
C MET A 137 -1.21 -9.01 -7.51
N PHE A 138 -1.18 -10.33 -7.71
CA PHE A 138 -1.34 -10.95 -9.02
C PHE A 138 -2.49 -11.96 -9.09
N GLY A 139 -2.92 -12.54 -7.96
CA GLY A 139 -3.98 -13.55 -7.91
C GLY A 139 -5.40 -12.98 -7.82
N THR A 140 -5.61 -11.88 -7.10
CA THR A 140 -6.95 -11.29 -6.88
C THR A 140 -7.38 -10.27 -7.94
N GLY A 141 -6.45 -9.82 -8.79
CA GLY A 141 -6.65 -8.72 -9.75
C GLY A 141 -6.61 -7.31 -9.15
N ALA A 142 -6.63 -7.17 -7.82
CA ALA A 142 -6.57 -5.87 -7.14
C ALA A 142 -5.23 -5.16 -7.39
N GLY A 143 -4.10 -5.87 -7.21
CA GLY A 143 -2.77 -5.29 -7.46
C GLY A 143 -2.56 -4.91 -8.93
N ILE A 144 -2.96 -5.77 -9.87
CA ILE A 144 -2.88 -5.48 -11.31
C ILE A 144 -3.66 -4.22 -11.67
N THR A 145 -4.87 -4.05 -11.14
CA THR A 145 -5.68 -2.83 -11.37
C THR A 145 -4.96 -1.57 -10.89
N VAL A 146 -4.37 -1.61 -9.70
CA VAL A 146 -3.59 -0.49 -9.15
C VAL A 146 -2.36 -0.19 -10.01
N LEU A 147 -1.64 -1.22 -10.47
CA LEU A 147 -0.47 -1.07 -11.34
C LEU A 147 -0.84 -0.45 -12.70
N ILE A 148 -1.94 -0.88 -13.31
CA ILE A 148 -2.43 -0.31 -14.57
C ILE A 148 -2.82 1.16 -14.38
N ALA A 149 -3.54 1.48 -13.29
CA ALA A 149 -3.92 2.87 -12.99
C ALA A 149 -2.68 3.76 -12.76
N ALA A 150 -1.68 3.25 -12.03
CA ALA A 150 -0.42 3.96 -11.80
C ALA A 150 0.36 4.17 -13.11
N PHE A 151 0.44 3.14 -13.96
CA PHE A 151 1.08 3.23 -15.27
C PHE A 151 0.38 4.23 -16.21
N LEU A 152 -0.95 4.18 -16.27
CA LEU A 152 -1.73 5.12 -17.07
C LEU A 152 -1.55 6.55 -16.56
N GLY A 153 -1.59 6.76 -15.24
CA GLY A 153 -1.32 8.06 -14.63
C GLY A 153 0.08 8.57 -14.96
N LEU A 154 1.09 7.70 -14.91
CA LEU A 154 2.45 8.04 -15.32
C LEU A 154 2.50 8.44 -16.80
N LEU A 155 1.92 7.64 -17.70
CA LEU A 155 1.91 7.91 -19.15
C LEU A 155 1.24 9.24 -19.45
N VAL A 156 0.06 9.49 -18.90
CA VAL A 156 -0.66 10.76 -19.06
C VAL A 156 0.19 11.92 -18.53
N GLY A 157 0.83 11.75 -17.37
CA GLY A 157 1.76 12.73 -16.80
C GLY A 157 2.92 13.06 -17.73
N VAL A 158 3.57 12.04 -18.33
CA VAL A 158 4.66 12.21 -19.31
C VAL A 158 4.18 13.07 -20.49
N VAL A 159 3.03 12.74 -21.05
CA VAL A 159 2.47 13.41 -22.23
C VAL A 159 2.15 14.88 -21.93
N VAL A 160 1.49 15.15 -20.80
CA VAL A 160 1.14 16.52 -20.39
C VAL A 160 2.41 17.35 -20.19
N VAL A 161 3.40 16.84 -19.46
CA VAL A 161 4.66 17.55 -19.23
C VAL A 161 5.40 17.82 -20.54
N ALA A 162 5.49 16.82 -21.43
CA ALA A 162 6.12 16.99 -22.73
C ALA A 162 5.43 18.07 -23.57
N GLN A 163 4.10 18.09 -23.56
CA GLN A 163 3.30 19.09 -24.28
C GLN A 163 3.48 20.49 -23.68
N THR A 164 3.48 20.63 -22.35
CA THR A 164 3.68 21.92 -21.68
C THR A 164 5.06 22.49 -21.97
N ILE A 165 6.12 21.68 -21.87
CA ILE A 165 7.49 22.14 -22.17
C ILE A 165 7.63 22.48 -23.65
N TYR A 166 7.00 21.70 -24.55
CA TYR A 166 6.96 22.01 -25.97
C TYR A 166 6.31 23.36 -26.25
N SER A 167 5.13 23.63 -25.70
CA SER A 167 4.46 24.92 -25.85
C SER A 167 5.35 26.06 -25.35
N ALA A 168 5.88 25.95 -24.13
CA ALA A 168 6.76 26.96 -23.54
C ALA A 168 8.02 27.21 -24.39
N THR A 169 8.59 26.17 -25.01
CA THR A 169 9.76 26.30 -25.87
C THR A 169 9.42 27.03 -27.18
N VAL A 170 8.27 26.72 -27.77
CA VAL A 170 7.81 27.34 -29.03
C VAL A 170 7.45 28.81 -28.80
N ASP A 171 6.79 29.13 -27.69
CA ASP A 171 6.39 30.50 -27.35
C ASP A 171 7.61 31.44 -27.22
N HIS A 172 8.74 30.93 -26.72
CA HIS A 172 9.99 31.69 -26.58
C HIS A 172 11.03 31.41 -27.70
N ILE A 173 10.64 30.77 -28.81
CA ILE A 173 11.58 30.41 -29.88
C ILE A 173 12.32 31.62 -30.47
N ARG A 174 11.65 32.77 -30.56
CA ARG A 174 12.22 34.03 -31.05
C ARG A 174 13.34 34.54 -30.12
N GLU A 175 13.14 34.43 -28.82
CA GLU A 175 14.14 34.82 -27.81
C GLU A 175 15.36 33.89 -27.81
N TYR A 176 15.14 32.58 -27.99
CA TYR A 176 16.25 31.64 -28.17
C TYR A 176 17.01 31.90 -29.48
N GLY A 177 16.29 32.30 -30.54
CA GLY A 177 16.87 32.70 -31.82
C GLY A 177 17.76 33.94 -31.70
N THR A 178 17.32 34.98 -30.98
CA THR A 178 18.14 36.19 -30.75
C THR A 178 19.36 35.91 -29.88
N LEU A 179 19.22 35.12 -28.80
CA LEU A 179 20.35 34.68 -27.98
C LEU A 179 21.40 33.92 -28.80
N LYS A 180 20.95 33.03 -29.70
CA LYS A 180 21.84 32.29 -30.60
C LYS A 180 22.52 33.22 -31.62
N ALA A 181 21.81 34.22 -32.13
CA ALA A 181 22.38 35.24 -33.01
C ALA A 181 23.43 36.14 -32.31
N MET A 182 23.28 36.33 -30.98
CA MET A 182 24.29 37.00 -30.14
C MET A 182 25.49 36.10 -29.76
N GLY A 183 25.53 34.85 -30.24
CA GLY A 183 26.64 33.93 -30.02
C GLY A 183 26.42 32.91 -28.89
N ALA A 184 25.22 32.77 -28.34
CA ALA A 184 24.94 31.73 -27.36
C ALA A 184 25.09 30.33 -27.96
N SER A 185 25.82 29.45 -27.26
CA SER A 185 26.01 28.07 -27.71
C SER A 185 24.73 27.24 -27.57
N ASN A 186 24.57 26.20 -28.39
CA ASN A 186 23.44 25.27 -28.25
C ASN A 186 23.38 24.68 -26.82
N PHE A 187 24.55 24.41 -26.21
CA PHE A 187 24.65 23.91 -24.83
C PHE A 187 24.03 24.86 -23.81
N TYR A 188 24.20 26.17 -23.98
CA TYR A 188 23.56 27.17 -23.13
C TYR A 188 22.03 27.07 -23.20
N LEU A 189 21.47 26.93 -24.40
CA LEU A 189 20.03 26.75 -24.60
C LEU A 189 19.52 25.45 -23.97
N TYR A 190 20.23 24.33 -24.15
CA TYR A 190 19.90 23.06 -23.48
C TYR A 190 19.91 23.22 -21.95
N LYS A 191 20.90 23.92 -21.39
CA LYS A 191 21.00 24.16 -19.95
C LYS A 191 19.79 24.92 -19.42
N VAL A 192 19.39 26.02 -20.08
CA VAL A 192 18.23 26.82 -19.67
C VAL A 192 16.96 25.97 -19.62
N ILE A 193 16.69 25.21 -20.67
CA ILE A 193 15.46 24.42 -20.79
C ILE A 193 15.46 23.24 -19.81
N ILE A 194 16.61 22.57 -19.60
CA ILE A 194 16.73 21.51 -18.59
C ILE A 194 16.53 22.08 -17.19
N THR A 195 17.07 23.27 -16.89
CA THR A 195 16.84 23.94 -15.61
C THR A 195 15.36 24.28 -15.40
N GLN A 196 14.67 24.78 -16.43
CA GLN A 196 13.22 25.01 -16.36
C GLN A 196 12.46 23.70 -16.09
N ALA A 197 12.76 22.63 -16.84
CA ALA A 197 12.13 21.33 -16.66
C ALA A 197 12.38 20.74 -15.26
N PHE A 198 13.60 20.90 -14.73
CA PHE A 198 13.96 20.48 -13.38
C PHE A 198 13.16 21.25 -12.32
N LEU A 199 13.09 22.59 -12.43
CA LEU A 199 12.32 23.42 -11.51
C LEU A 199 10.81 23.09 -11.56
N SER A 200 10.26 22.90 -12.75
CA SER A 200 8.87 22.46 -12.92
C SER A 200 8.63 21.09 -12.28
N GLY A 201 9.54 20.13 -12.48
CA GLY A 201 9.47 18.82 -11.85
C GLY A 201 9.56 18.88 -10.32
N LEU A 202 10.43 19.73 -9.79
CA LEU A 202 10.59 19.94 -8.34
C LEU A 202 9.31 20.51 -7.71
N ILE A 203 8.72 21.54 -8.31
CA ILE A 203 7.48 22.16 -7.83
C ILE A 203 6.32 21.18 -7.97
N GLY A 204 6.19 20.53 -9.12
CA GLY A 204 5.14 19.54 -9.37
C GLY A 204 5.19 18.37 -8.39
N TYR A 205 6.41 17.84 -8.13
CA TYR A 205 6.62 16.81 -7.13
C TYR A 205 6.27 17.30 -5.72
N ALA A 206 6.70 18.49 -5.33
CA ALA A 206 6.41 19.03 -3.99
C ALA A 206 4.90 19.14 -3.76
N VAL A 207 4.15 19.66 -4.73
CA VAL A 207 2.68 19.77 -4.65
C VAL A 207 2.03 18.38 -4.65
N GLY A 208 2.39 17.52 -5.61
CA GLY A 208 1.82 16.18 -5.71
C GLY A 208 2.09 15.30 -4.49
N MET A 209 3.32 15.34 -3.96
CA MET A 209 3.70 14.62 -2.76
C MET A 209 3.00 15.20 -1.52
N SER A 210 2.81 16.51 -1.43
CA SER A 210 2.04 17.12 -0.33
C SER A 210 0.60 16.62 -0.31
N ILE A 211 -0.03 16.52 -1.48
CA ILE A 211 -1.39 15.95 -1.61
C ILE A 211 -1.37 14.46 -1.23
N ALA A 212 -0.40 13.67 -1.71
CA ALA A 212 -0.29 12.26 -1.39
C ALA A 212 -0.09 11.99 0.11
N LEU A 213 0.77 12.79 0.76
CA LEU A 213 0.97 12.74 2.21
C LEU A 213 -0.28 13.15 2.98
N PHE A 214 -1.00 14.17 2.52
CA PHE A 214 -2.28 14.55 3.11
C PHE A 214 -3.33 13.43 2.99
N VAL A 215 -3.42 12.79 1.83
CA VAL A 215 -4.31 11.63 1.61
C VAL A 215 -3.90 10.44 2.48
N SER A 216 -2.61 10.17 2.63
CA SER A 216 -2.10 9.14 3.55
C SER A 216 -2.45 9.46 5.00
N TYR A 217 -2.30 10.72 5.43
CA TYR A 217 -2.65 11.16 6.78
C TYR A 217 -4.13 10.99 7.10
N ILE A 218 -5.05 11.38 6.20
CA ILE A 218 -6.49 11.18 6.41
C ILE A 218 -6.87 9.69 6.36
N SER A 219 -6.17 8.89 5.55
CA SER A 219 -6.35 7.43 5.47
C SER A 219 -6.04 6.74 6.80
N LEU A 220 -5.20 7.33 7.67
CA LEU A 220 -4.98 6.83 9.02
C LEU A 220 -6.22 6.88 9.91
N LYS A 221 -7.27 7.62 9.57
CA LYS A 221 -8.56 7.56 10.29
C LYS A 221 -9.49 6.46 9.77
N GLY A 222 -9.22 5.91 8.59
CA GLY A 222 -10.04 4.90 7.94
C GLY A 222 -9.56 3.46 8.18
N THR A 223 -10.27 2.53 7.56
CA THR A 223 -10.02 1.08 7.63
C THR A 223 -8.80 0.63 6.83
N THR A 224 -8.43 1.37 5.78
CA THR A 224 -7.25 1.10 4.95
C THR A 224 -6.21 2.18 5.18
N ALA A 225 -5.06 1.81 5.71
CA ALA A 225 -3.93 2.71 5.88
C ALA A 225 -3.02 2.69 4.64
N ILE A 226 -2.84 3.84 4.00
CA ILE A 226 -1.88 4.03 2.91
C ILE A 226 -0.54 4.37 3.53
N ILE A 227 0.43 3.48 3.38
CA ILE A 227 1.80 3.67 3.87
C ILE A 227 2.66 4.13 2.70
N LEU A 228 3.42 5.21 2.89
CA LEU A 228 4.36 5.76 1.93
C LEU A 228 5.79 5.62 2.49
N PRO A 229 6.50 4.51 2.22
CA PRO A 229 7.87 4.32 2.65
C PRO A 229 8.79 5.41 2.08
N ALA A 230 9.83 5.80 2.81
CA ALA A 230 10.80 6.79 2.36
C ALA A 230 11.44 6.44 1.01
N GLU A 231 11.69 5.15 0.78
CA GLU A 231 12.21 4.61 -0.49
C GLU A 231 11.26 4.88 -1.66
N LEU A 232 9.95 4.72 -1.45
CA LEU A 232 8.94 5.01 -2.47
C LEU A 232 8.85 6.50 -2.77
N ILE A 233 8.88 7.34 -1.73
CA ILE A 233 8.89 8.80 -1.85
C ILE A 233 10.12 9.23 -2.67
N GLY A 234 11.32 8.79 -2.28
CA GLY A 234 12.55 9.09 -3.01
C GLY A 234 12.56 8.53 -4.44
N GLY A 235 12.04 7.32 -4.64
CA GLY A 235 11.92 6.70 -5.95
C GLY A 235 11.00 7.48 -6.90
N LEU A 236 9.85 7.95 -6.40
CA LEU A 236 8.93 8.79 -7.15
C LEU A 236 9.54 10.15 -7.52
N PHE A 237 10.32 10.75 -6.61
CA PHE A 237 11.05 12.00 -6.91
C PHE A 237 12.01 11.83 -8.09
N ILE A 238 12.85 10.80 -8.04
CA ILE A 238 13.81 10.49 -9.11
C ILE A 238 13.07 10.24 -10.43
N LEU A 239 11.99 9.46 -10.39
CA LEU A 239 11.16 9.18 -11.56
C LEU A 239 10.57 10.46 -12.17
N THR A 240 10.03 11.37 -11.35
CA THR A 240 9.47 12.65 -11.81
C THR A 240 10.53 13.52 -12.48
N ILE A 241 11.72 13.66 -11.87
CA ILE A 241 12.80 14.47 -12.45
C ILE A 241 13.28 13.87 -13.78
N LEU A 242 13.50 12.55 -13.82
CA LEU A 242 13.90 11.87 -15.06
C LEU A 242 12.86 12.05 -16.16
N MET A 243 11.57 11.99 -15.82
CA MET A 243 10.47 12.21 -16.74
C MET A 243 10.47 13.65 -17.30
N CYS A 244 10.59 14.67 -16.45
CA CYS A 244 10.62 16.07 -16.89
C CYS A 244 11.82 16.37 -17.79
N VAL A 245 13.01 15.86 -17.44
CA VAL A 245 14.24 16.07 -18.22
C VAL A 245 14.20 15.32 -19.55
N SER A 246 13.74 14.06 -19.57
CA SER A 246 13.61 13.30 -20.82
C SER A 246 12.59 13.94 -21.78
N ALA A 247 11.45 14.39 -21.26
CA ALA A 247 10.44 15.10 -22.03
C ALA A 247 10.97 16.42 -22.62
N SER A 248 11.75 17.18 -21.85
CA SER A 248 12.34 18.44 -22.33
C SER A 248 13.36 18.20 -23.45
N VAL A 249 14.23 17.20 -23.32
CA VAL A 249 15.21 16.85 -24.37
C VAL A 249 14.51 16.45 -25.68
N VAL A 250 13.44 15.66 -25.61
CA VAL A 250 12.65 15.27 -26.80
C VAL A 250 12.03 16.49 -27.48
N SER A 251 11.50 17.44 -26.69
CA SER A 251 10.95 18.69 -27.20
C SER A 251 12.00 19.54 -27.91
N ILE A 252 13.16 19.75 -27.29
CA ILE A 252 14.26 20.56 -27.83
C ILE A 252 14.75 20.00 -29.16
N ASN A 253 14.88 18.67 -29.29
CA ASN A 253 15.34 18.05 -30.54
C ASN A 253 14.35 18.26 -31.70
N LYS A 254 13.06 18.39 -31.42
CA LYS A 254 12.07 18.76 -32.45
C LYS A 254 12.17 20.24 -32.81
N VAL A 255 12.33 21.14 -31.83
CA VAL A 255 12.41 22.59 -32.05
C VAL A 255 13.71 23.01 -32.74
N THR A 256 14.85 22.41 -32.38
CA THR A 256 16.17 22.72 -32.98
C THR A 256 16.33 22.22 -34.42
N ARG A 257 15.44 21.32 -34.88
CA ARG A 257 15.32 20.91 -36.29
C ARG A 257 14.43 21.84 -37.12
N ILE A 258 13.76 22.80 -36.50
CA ILE A 258 12.97 23.82 -37.20
C ILE A 258 13.96 24.85 -37.76
N ASP A 259 13.92 25.03 -39.08
CA ASP A 259 14.86 25.88 -39.82
C ASP A 259 14.81 27.34 -39.31
N PRO A 260 15.95 27.93 -38.88
CA PRO A 260 16.02 29.32 -38.41
C PRO A 260 15.44 30.34 -39.40
N ALA A 261 15.44 30.02 -40.70
CA ALA A 261 14.89 30.86 -41.75
C ALA A 261 13.36 31.07 -41.65
N MET A 262 12.64 30.22 -40.92
CA MET A 262 11.20 30.41 -40.70
C MET A 262 10.86 31.56 -39.74
N VAL A 263 11.79 31.96 -38.87
CA VAL A 263 11.57 33.06 -37.91
C VAL A 263 11.64 34.43 -38.59
N PHE A 264 12.27 34.53 -39.76
CA PHE A 264 12.44 35.78 -40.52
C PHE A 264 11.41 35.99 -41.64
N LYS A 265 10.39 35.13 -41.75
CA LYS A 265 9.37 35.17 -42.83
C LYS A 265 7.97 35.63 -42.37
N GLY A 266 7.83 36.16 -41.16
CA GLY A 266 6.56 36.68 -40.64
C GLY A 266 6.71 38.03 -39.97
#